data_AF-A0A838SNW8-F1
#
_entry.id   AF-A0A838SNW8-F1
#
_cell.length_a   1.000
_cell.length_b   1.000
_cell.length_c   1.000
_cell.angle_alpha   90.00
_cell.angle_beta   90.00
_cell.angle_gamma   90.00
#
_symmetry.space_group_name_H-M   'P 1'
#
loop_
_entity.id
_entity.type
_entity.pdbx_description
1 polymer ?
#
loop_
_entity_poly.entity_id
_entity_poly.type
_entity_poly.pdbx_seq_one_letter_code
_entity_poly.pdbx_strand_id
1 'polypeptide(L)'
;RFANFDDFLDKVDAACCNKRLVESLIKAGAFDSLGETRRSLLNDHTEAIDECLHTKRNEAIGQFDLFGDADDGARAPFRRERRGIAEWDKAALLGYEREMLGLYVSDHPLFGIEHILAAARDCPIAALTSGEDRPDGSVVIVGGLLTSVQRKVTRRGDAWAIAVLEDLEGAIEVMLFPAVYQQCATQLAEDTVVLIRGRVDRREDAPKLVAMELTVPDLADGPRGPVIVTLAANRCTPPVVDRLKEVLAAHPGSCEVHLRLLSGARTTVLRLDERMRVSPSPSLMGDLKALLGAACLGG
;
A
#
# COMPACT_ATOMS: atom_id res chain seq x y z
N ARG A 1 -16.72 -15.88 7.85
CA ARG A 1 -16.96 -15.02 6.67
C ARG A 1 -18.34 -14.41 6.81
N PHE A 2 -18.45 -13.10 6.63
CA PHE A 2 -19.71 -12.37 6.78
C PHE A 2 -20.30 -12.11 5.39
N ALA A 3 -21.63 -12.12 5.28
CA ALA A 3 -22.33 -11.89 4.03
C ALA A 3 -22.42 -10.39 3.69
N ASN A 4 -22.63 -9.56 4.71
CA ASN A 4 -22.70 -8.11 4.65
C ASN A 4 -22.42 -7.54 6.06
N PHE A 5 -22.45 -6.22 6.22
CA PHE A 5 -22.09 -5.59 7.49
C PHE A 5 -23.17 -5.80 8.58
N ASP A 6 -24.45 -5.91 8.20
CA ASP A 6 -25.52 -6.26 9.15
C ASP A 6 -25.34 -7.69 9.69
N ASP A 7 -24.99 -8.65 8.82
CA ASP A 7 -24.62 -10.03 9.20
C ASP A 7 -23.37 -10.10 10.09
N PHE A 8 -22.44 -9.15 9.94
CA PHE A 8 -21.33 -8.99 10.87
C PHE A 8 -21.84 -8.53 12.24
N LEU A 9 -22.63 -7.47 12.31
CA LEU A 9 -23.17 -6.94 13.56
C LEU A 9 -24.00 -7.97 14.31
N ASP A 10 -24.81 -8.78 13.61
CA ASP A 10 -25.64 -9.83 14.22
C ASP A 10 -24.79 -10.95 14.85
N LYS A 11 -23.72 -11.38 14.17
CA LYS A 11 -22.90 -12.54 14.60
C LYS A 11 -21.89 -12.24 15.69
N VAL A 12 -21.39 -11.01 15.81
CA VAL A 12 -20.35 -10.67 16.81
C VAL A 12 -20.95 -10.41 18.19
N ASP A 13 -20.18 -10.58 19.26
CA ASP A 13 -20.66 -10.25 20.60
C ASP A 13 -20.94 -8.74 20.74
N ALA A 14 -21.88 -8.38 21.62
CA ALA A 14 -22.22 -6.98 21.88
C ALA A 14 -21.02 -6.13 22.32
N ALA A 15 -20.01 -6.75 22.95
CA ALA A 15 -18.75 -6.09 23.32
C ALA A 15 -17.93 -5.65 22.09
N CYS A 16 -18.07 -6.33 20.96
CA CYS A 16 -17.43 -5.98 19.69
C CYS A 16 -18.17 -4.87 18.93
N CYS A 17 -19.45 -4.62 19.23
CA CYS A 17 -20.26 -3.55 18.64
C CYS A 17 -19.95 -2.16 19.24
N ASN A 18 -18.68 -1.84 19.47
CA ASN A 18 -18.27 -0.51 19.92
C ASN A 18 -18.15 0.42 18.71
N LYS A 19 -18.88 1.54 18.72
CA LYS A 19 -18.90 2.55 17.64
C LYS A 19 -17.51 2.94 17.17
N ARG A 20 -16.58 3.24 18.10
CA ARG A 20 -15.21 3.65 17.75
C ARG A 20 -14.41 2.50 17.14
N LEU A 21 -14.59 1.27 17.61
CA LEU A 21 -13.90 0.10 17.08
C LEU A 21 -14.37 -0.20 15.65
N VAL A 22 -15.69 -0.19 15.44
CA VAL A 22 -16.28 -0.43 14.12
C VAL A 22 -15.91 0.67 13.14
N GLU A 23 -15.87 1.93 13.58
CA GLU A 23 -15.36 3.06 12.81
C GLU A 23 -13.93 2.80 12.32
N SER A 24 -13.03 2.36 13.21
CA SER A 24 -11.65 2.01 12.86
C SER A 24 -11.58 0.84 11.87
N LEU A 25 -12.40 -0.19 12.04
CA LEU A 25 -12.46 -1.33 11.10
C LEU A 25 -12.92 -0.91 9.70
N ILE A 26 -13.91 -0.01 9.62
CA ILE A 26 -14.38 0.53 8.34
C ILE A 26 -13.26 1.33 7.67
N LYS A 27 -12.64 2.27 8.40
CA LYS A 27 -11.54 3.10 7.88
C LYS A 27 -10.35 2.27 7.42
N ALA A 28 -10.03 1.19 8.14
CA ALA A 28 -8.97 0.25 7.81
C ALA A 28 -9.30 -0.69 6.62
N GLY A 29 -10.54 -0.69 6.13
CA GLY A 29 -10.94 -1.51 4.98
C GLY A 29 -11.33 -2.96 5.30
N ALA A 30 -11.60 -3.30 6.57
CA ALA A 30 -11.97 -4.66 6.96
C ALA A 30 -13.25 -5.17 6.28
N PHE A 31 -14.10 -4.25 5.80
CA PHE A 31 -15.40 -4.54 5.19
C PHE A 31 -15.41 -4.38 3.65
N ASP A 32 -14.29 -4.08 3.00
CA ASP A 32 -14.24 -3.82 1.55
C ASP A 32 -14.71 -5.02 0.72
N SER A 33 -14.52 -6.24 1.23
CA SER A 33 -14.98 -7.48 0.60
C SER A 33 -16.50 -7.69 0.63
N LEU A 34 -17.24 -6.86 1.36
CA LEU A 34 -18.70 -6.94 1.50
C LEU A 34 -19.45 -6.16 0.40
N GLY A 35 -18.72 -5.39 -0.42
CA GLY A 35 -19.27 -4.69 -1.59
C GLY A 35 -19.97 -3.36 -1.29
N GLU A 36 -19.95 -2.92 -0.03
CA GLU A 36 -20.43 -1.61 0.41
C GLU A 36 -19.28 -0.61 0.47
N THR A 37 -19.53 0.66 0.10
CA THR A 37 -18.50 1.70 0.16
C THR A 37 -18.18 2.05 1.60
N ARG A 38 -16.90 2.29 1.92
CA ARG A 38 -16.46 2.68 3.28
C ARG A 38 -17.21 3.94 3.74
N ARG A 39 -17.48 4.85 2.81
CA ARG A 39 -18.26 6.06 3.09
C ARG A 39 -19.71 5.80 3.45
N SER A 40 -20.38 4.85 2.78
CA SER A 40 -21.74 4.45 3.12
C SER A 40 -21.78 3.79 4.50
N LEU A 41 -20.84 2.86 4.75
CA LEU A 41 -20.68 2.23 6.06
C LEU A 41 -20.44 3.25 7.18
N LEU A 42 -19.51 4.20 6.99
CA LEU A 42 -19.23 5.23 8.00
C LEU A 42 -20.38 6.19 8.25
N ASN A 43 -21.23 6.45 7.26
CA ASN A 43 -22.40 7.30 7.47
C ASN A 43 -23.45 6.60 8.36
N ASP A 44 -23.63 5.29 8.18
CA ASP A 44 -24.76 4.55 8.75
C ASP A 44 -24.39 3.66 9.95
N HIS A 45 -23.10 3.41 10.22
CA HIS A 45 -22.64 2.46 11.23
C HIS A 45 -23.16 2.72 12.66
N THR A 46 -23.31 3.99 13.06
CA THR A 46 -23.75 4.34 14.41
C THR A 46 -25.19 3.90 14.67
N GLU A 47 -26.08 4.17 13.71
CA GLU A 47 -27.48 3.79 13.77
C GLU A 47 -27.65 2.26 13.67
N ALA A 48 -26.88 1.61 12.78
CA ALA A 48 -26.87 0.16 12.65
C ALA A 48 -26.43 -0.55 13.94
N ILE A 49 -25.41 -0.02 14.63
CA ILE A 49 -24.94 -0.55 15.92
C ILE A 49 -26.01 -0.38 17.01
N ASP A 50 -26.66 0.78 17.09
CA ASP A 50 -27.67 1.06 18.11
C ASP A 50 -28.88 0.11 17.99
N GLU A 51 -29.35 -0.14 16.77
CA GLU A 51 -30.43 -1.10 16.51
C GLU A 51 -30.01 -2.54 16.82
N CYS A 52 -28.81 -2.96 16.40
CA CYS A 52 -28.31 -4.31 16.70
C CYS A 52 -28.20 -4.54 18.21
N LEU A 53 -27.67 -3.57 18.96
CA LEU A 53 -27.57 -3.65 20.42
C LEU A 53 -28.95 -3.69 21.09
N HIS A 54 -29.92 -2.94 20.56
CA HIS A 54 -31.30 -3.00 21.04
C HIS A 54 -31.91 -4.39 20.85
N THR A 55 -31.79 -4.97 19.66
CA THR A 55 -32.27 -6.34 19.35
C THR A 55 -31.62 -7.37 20.27
N LYS A 56 -30.29 -7.34 20.41
CA LYS A 56 -29.55 -8.27 21.27
C LYS A 56 -29.93 -8.17 22.74
N ARG A 57 -30.21 -6.96 23.22
CA ARG A 57 -30.67 -6.73 24.60
C ARG A 57 -32.06 -7.31 24.82
N ASN A 58 -32.97 -7.18 23.86
CA ASN A 58 -34.32 -7.73 23.96
C ASN A 58 -34.30 -9.26 23.95
N GLU A 59 -33.47 -9.87 23.08
CA GLU A 59 -33.25 -11.32 23.06
C GLU A 59 -32.67 -11.83 24.39
N ALA A 60 -31.70 -11.11 24.98
CA ALA A 60 -31.10 -11.48 26.27
C ALA A 60 -32.11 -11.41 27.45
N ILE A 61 -33.13 -10.56 27.35
CA ILE A 61 -34.20 -10.42 28.36
C ILE A 61 -35.34 -11.43 28.09
N GLY A 62 -35.22 -12.27 27.05
CA GLY A 62 -36.23 -13.26 26.67
C GLY A 62 -37.44 -12.64 25.98
N GLN A 63 -37.33 -11.37 25.56
CA GLN A 63 -38.34 -10.69 24.77
C GLN A 63 -38.06 -10.98 23.30
N PHE A 64 -38.41 -12.19 22.88
CA PHE A 64 -38.52 -12.52 21.46
C PHE A 64 -39.75 -11.81 20.91
N ASP A 65 -39.61 -11.14 19.77
CA ASP A 65 -40.73 -10.50 19.10
C ASP A 65 -41.77 -11.58 18.73
N LEU A 66 -42.88 -11.61 19.47
CA LEU A 66 -43.92 -12.64 19.39
C LEU A 66 -44.69 -12.60 18.05
N PHE A 67 -44.41 -11.60 17.20
CA PHE A 67 -44.99 -11.45 15.86
C PHE A 67 -44.01 -11.72 14.72
N GLY A 68 -42.76 -12.07 15.02
CA GLY A 68 -41.74 -12.43 14.01
C GLY A 68 -41.68 -13.91 13.63
N ASP A 69 -42.44 -14.78 14.32
CA ASP A 69 -42.28 -16.24 14.28
C ASP A 69 -43.36 -16.96 13.45
N ALA A 70 -43.88 -16.27 12.42
CA ALA A 70 -44.77 -16.87 11.42
C ALA A 70 -44.06 -17.05 10.08
N ASP A 71 -42.81 -17.54 10.08
CA ASP A 71 -42.26 -18.26 8.92
C ASP A 71 -41.14 -19.21 9.37
N ASP A 72 -41.39 -20.51 9.24
CA ASP A 72 -40.46 -21.61 9.50
C ASP A 72 -39.43 -21.71 8.36
N GLY A 73 -38.59 -20.66 8.25
CA GLY A 73 -37.61 -20.53 7.19
C GLY A 73 -36.61 -19.43 7.53
N ALA A 74 -35.48 -19.81 8.14
CA ALA A 74 -34.25 -19.04 8.30
C ALA A 74 -34.44 -17.51 8.34
N ARG A 75 -34.48 -16.90 9.54
CA ARG A 75 -34.41 -15.44 9.77
C ARG A 75 -33.59 -14.79 8.65
N ALA A 76 -34.28 -14.16 7.70
CA ALA A 76 -33.59 -13.46 6.63
C ALA A 76 -32.76 -12.36 7.31
N PRO A 77 -31.44 -12.27 7.07
CA PRO A 77 -30.62 -11.24 7.70
C PRO A 77 -31.25 -9.89 7.39
N PHE A 78 -31.58 -9.12 8.43
CA PHE A 78 -32.21 -7.82 8.31
C PHE A 78 -31.27 -6.95 7.47
N ARG A 79 -31.61 -6.76 6.20
CA ARG A 79 -30.78 -5.98 5.29
C ARG A 79 -31.25 -4.53 5.37
N ARG A 80 -30.43 -3.69 5.99
CA ARG A 80 -30.65 -2.26 5.89
C ARG A 80 -30.34 -1.82 4.45
N GLU A 81 -31.29 -1.18 3.79
CA GLU A 81 -31.02 -0.47 2.54
C GLU A 81 -30.15 0.74 2.85
N ARG A 82 -28.84 0.57 2.72
CA ARG A 82 -27.90 1.69 2.85
C ARG A 82 -27.87 2.49 1.58
N ARG A 83 -27.86 3.81 1.74
CA ARG A 83 -27.76 4.72 0.59
C ARG A 83 -26.41 4.47 -0.06
N GLY A 84 -26.42 4.15 -1.35
CA GLY A 84 -25.21 4.00 -2.15
C GLY A 84 -24.51 5.35 -2.28
N ILE A 85 -23.69 5.72 -1.30
CA ILE A 85 -22.89 6.93 -1.33
C ILE A 85 -21.63 6.63 -2.15
N ALA A 86 -21.32 7.51 -3.11
CA ALA A 86 -20.10 7.44 -3.89
C ALA A 86 -18.86 7.41 -2.97
N GLU A 87 -17.94 6.51 -3.28
CA GLU A 87 -16.72 6.32 -2.48
C GLU A 87 -15.85 7.58 -2.44
N TRP A 88 -15.01 7.69 -1.41
CA TRP A 88 -13.97 8.71 -1.36
C TRP A 88 -12.99 8.60 -2.53
N ASP A 89 -12.28 9.70 -2.79
CA ASP A 89 -11.11 9.63 -3.65
C ASP A 89 -10.02 8.75 -3.02
N LYS A 90 -9.11 8.29 -3.87
CA LYS A 90 -8.06 7.36 -3.46
C LYS A 90 -7.14 7.97 -2.40
N ALA A 91 -6.88 9.27 -2.45
CA ALA A 91 -6.03 9.95 -1.50
C ALA A 91 -6.62 9.94 -0.08
N ALA A 92 -7.92 10.20 0.05
CA ALA A 92 -8.62 10.12 1.33
C ALA A 92 -8.68 8.67 1.86
N LEU A 93 -8.93 7.68 1.00
CA LEU A 93 -8.90 6.26 1.39
C LEU A 93 -7.55 5.85 1.96
N LEU A 94 -6.46 6.18 1.27
CA LEU A 94 -5.10 5.90 1.72
C LEU A 94 -4.76 6.66 3.02
N GLY A 95 -5.26 7.89 3.16
CA GLY A 95 -5.16 8.65 4.39
C GLY A 95 -5.80 7.94 5.58
N TYR A 96 -7.00 7.37 5.41
CA TYR A 96 -7.67 6.58 6.45
C TYR A 96 -6.98 5.25 6.74
N GLU A 97 -6.47 4.55 5.73
CA GLU A 97 -5.67 3.33 5.94
C GLU A 97 -4.44 3.63 6.79
N ARG A 98 -3.69 4.67 6.44
CA ARG A 98 -2.51 5.10 7.21
C ARG A 98 -2.88 5.49 8.63
N GLU A 99 -3.96 6.24 8.83
CA GLU A 99 -4.39 6.66 10.17
C GLU A 99 -4.71 5.45 11.07
N MET A 100 -5.34 4.41 10.52
CA MET A 100 -5.80 3.26 11.30
C MET A 100 -4.76 2.15 11.43
N LEU A 101 -3.96 1.91 10.39
CA LEU A 101 -3.01 0.80 10.30
C LEU A 101 -1.57 1.24 10.58
N GLY A 102 -1.30 2.55 10.53
CA GLY A 102 0.04 3.11 10.66
C GLY A 102 0.93 2.92 9.42
N LEU A 103 0.39 2.33 8.36
CA LEU A 103 1.10 2.04 7.11
C LEU A 103 0.13 2.00 5.91
N TYR A 104 0.65 2.13 4.69
CA TYR A 104 -0.13 1.99 3.46
C TYR A 104 -0.24 0.51 3.03
N VAL A 105 -1.46 -0.04 3.01
CA VAL A 105 -1.69 -1.45 2.59
C VAL A 105 -2.08 -1.55 1.11
N SER A 106 -3.02 -0.72 0.67
CA SER A 106 -3.63 -0.90 -0.66
C SER A 106 -2.80 -0.29 -1.80
N ASP A 107 -2.17 0.86 -1.56
CA ASP A 107 -1.37 1.56 -2.56
C ASP A 107 -0.27 2.40 -1.90
N HIS A 108 0.96 1.86 -1.88
CA HIS A 108 2.12 2.51 -1.30
C HIS A 108 2.83 3.36 -2.36
N PRO A 109 3.29 4.58 -2.04
CA PRO A 109 4.10 5.41 -2.95
C PRO A 109 5.41 4.78 -3.46
N LEU A 110 5.79 3.61 -2.92
CA LEU A 110 6.95 2.85 -3.33
C LEU A 110 6.62 1.84 -4.45
N PHE A 111 5.33 1.65 -4.76
CA PHE A 111 4.91 0.79 -5.87
C PHE A 111 5.39 1.36 -7.20
N GLY A 112 6.07 0.53 -7.99
CA GLY A 112 6.72 0.90 -9.25
C GLY A 112 8.20 1.30 -9.14
N ILE A 113 8.75 1.45 -7.93
CA ILE A 113 10.18 1.73 -7.69
C ILE A 113 10.86 0.70 -6.79
N GLU A 114 10.20 -0.44 -6.54
CA GLU A 114 10.66 -1.50 -5.65
C GLU A 114 12.01 -2.05 -6.07
N HIS A 115 12.25 -2.19 -7.37
CA HIS A 115 13.53 -2.68 -7.90
C HIS A 115 14.68 -1.69 -7.66
N ILE A 116 14.41 -0.38 -7.61
CA ILE A 116 15.43 0.64 -7.32
C ILE A 116 15.85 0.53 -5.85
N LEU A 117 14.85 0.43 -4.97
CA LEU A 117 15.10 0.26 -3.54
C LEU A 117 15.72 -1.10 -3.23
N ALA A 118 15.27 -2.18 -3.87
CA ALA A 118 15.81 -3.52 -3.67
C ALA A 118 17.27 -3.65 -4.12
N ALA A 119 17.68 -2.91 -5.16
CA ALA A 119 19.07 -2.90 -5.62
C ALA A 119 20.01 -2.11 -4.69
N ALA A 120 19.47 -1.16 -3.93
CA ALA A 120 20.24 -0.26 -3.08
C ALA A 120 20.13 -0.56 -1.56
N ARG A 121 19.13 -1.35 -1.13
CA ARG A 121 18.93 -1.73 0.28
C ARG A 121 19.58 -3.07 0.60
N ASP A 122 20.07 -3.20 1.82
CA ASP A 122 20.65 -4.46 2.32
C ASP A 122 19.58 -5.43 2.83
N CYS A 123 18.45 -4.90 3.32
CA CYS A 123 17.35 -5.67 3.91
C CYS A 123 16.05 -4.85 3.94
N PRO A 124 14.88 -5.50 4.00
CA PRO A 124 13.62 -4.83 4.32
C PRO A 124 13.61 -4.37 5.78
N ILE A 125 12.77 -3.38 6.10
CA ILE A 125 12.64 -2.81 7.44
C ILE A 125 12.10 -3.86 8.42
N ALA A 126 11.18 -4.73 7.98
CA ALA A 126 10.63 -5.82 8.78
C ALA A 126 11.70 -6.76 9.36
N ALA A 127 12.81 -6.99 8.65
CA ALA A 127 13.91 -7.84 9.13
C ALA A 127 14.69 -7.19 10.29
N LEU A 128 14.67 -5.86 10.38
CA LEU A 128 15.29 -5.14 11.49
C LEU A 128 14.42 -5.22 12.74
N THR A 129 13.10 -5.12 12.58
CA THR A 129 12.13 -5.19 13.68
C THR A 129 11.94 -6.61 14.23
N SER A 130 12.01 -7.66 13.39
CA SER A 130 11.85 -9.06 13.85
C SER A 130 13.02 -9.58 14.70
N GLY A 131 14.23 -9.02 14.53
CA GLY A 131 15.38 -9.36 15.35
C GLY A 131 16.12 -10.65 14.96
N GLU A 132 15.67 -11.33 13.91
CA GLU A 132 16.22 -12.65 13.56
C GLU A 132 17.54 -12.58 12.79
N ASP A 133 17.83 -11.48 12.07
CA ASP A 133 18.92 -11.49 11.08
C ASP A 133 20.13 -10.62 11.41
N ARG A 134 20.05 -9.63 12.32
CA ARG A 134 21.17 -8.69 12.54
C ARG A 134 21.37 -8.25 14.01
N PRO A 135 22.61 -8.34 14.54
CA PRO A 135 22.94 -7.95 15.90
C PRO A 135 22.87 -6.43 16.11
N ASP A 136 22.80 -6.03 17.38
CA ASP A 136 22.93 -4.63 17.81
C ASP A 136 24.24 -4.01 17.28
N GLY A 137 24.18 -2.75 16.86
CA GLY A 137 25.33 -2.04 16.31
C GLY A 137 25.67 -2.39 14.86
N SER A 138 24.91 -3.27 14.20
CA SER A 138 25.07 -3.54 12.76
C SER A 138 24.80 -2.29 11.92
N VAL A 139 25.63 -2.08 10.89
CA VAL A 139 25.43 -1.00 9.92
C VAL A 139 24.71 -1.57 8.71
N VAL A 140 23.61 -0.91 8.33
CA VAL A 140 22.70 -1.38 7.29
C VAL A 140 22.25 -0.20 6.43
N ILE A 141 21.93 -0.48 5.17
CA ILE A 141 21.27 0.44 4.26
C ILE A 141 19.81 0.00 4.11
N VAL A 142 18.88 0.89 4.47
CA VAL A 142 17.44 0.69 4.27
C VAL A 142 16.89 1.79 3.39
N GLY A 143 15.89 1.46 2.58
CA GLY A 143 15.22 2.39 1.68
C GLY A 143 13.73 2.39 1.92
N GLY A 144 13.13 3.58 1.93
CA GLY A 144 11.71 3.73 2.22
C GLY A 144 11.21 5.15 2.04
N LEU A 145 9.94 5.36 2.37
CA LEU A 145 9.27 6.65 2.40
C LEU A 145 9.38 7.25 3.81
N LEU A 146 9.75 8.53 3.90
CA LEU A 146 9.67 9.28 5.15
C LEU A 146 8.22 9.66 5.44
N THR A 147 7.60 9.03 6.44
CA THR A 147 6.18 9.26 6.75
C THR A 147 5.95 10.26 7.87
N SER A 148 6.98 10.51 8.69
CA SER A 148 6.96 11.57 9.70
C SER A 148 8.35 12.14 9.89
N VAL A 149 8.44 13.46 10.07
CA VAL A 149 9.70 14.15 10.39
C VAL A 149 9.50 15.13 11.55
N GLN A 150 10.01 14.78 12.73
CA GLN A 150 10.00 15.64 13.92
C GLN A 150 11.36 16.30 14.14
N ARG A 151 11.43 17.60 13.88
CA ARG A 151 12.64 18.41 14.13
C ARG A 151 12.69 18.80 15.61
N LYS A 152 13.83 18.57 16.25
CA LYS A 152 14.08 18.83 17.67
C LYS A 152 15.38 19.60 17.84
N VAL A 153 15.54 20.18 19.02
CA VAL A 153 16.75 20.91 19.41
C VAL A 153 17.32 20.26 20.66
N THR A 154 18.62 20.00 20.66
CA THR A 154 19.30 19.46 21.84
C THR A 154 19.43 20.55 22.91
N ARG A 155 19.77 20.17 24.15
CA ARG A 155 20.06 21.14 25.22
C ARG A 155 21.18 22.13 24.88
N ARG A 156 22.04 21.80 23.91
CA ARG A 156 23.15 22.64 23.45
C ARG A 156 22.74 23.60 22.32
N GLY A 157 21.50 23.53 21.83
CA GLY A 157 21.01 24.35 20.73
C GLY A 157 21.16 23.70 19.35
N ASP A 158 21.78 22.51 19.26
CA ASP A 158 21.97 21.82 17.98
C ASP A 158 20.66 21.20 17.49
N ALA A 159 20.31 21.42 16.22
CA ALA A 159 19.15 20.82 15.59
C ALA A 159 19.40 19.34 15.27
N TRP A 160 18.41 18.50 15.51
CA TRP A 160 18.39 17.08 15.17
C TRP A 160 16.97 16.68 14.79
N ALA A 161 16.77 15.48 14.26
CA ALA A 161 15.43 15.01 13.92
C ALA A 161 15.21 13.55 14.31
N ILE A 162 13.95 13.25 14.60
CA ILE A 162 13.42 11.89 14.64
C ILE A 162 12.50 11.77 13.43
N ALA A 163 12.73 10.76 12.60
CA ALA A 163 11.89 10.49 11.46
C ALA A 163 11.36 9.05 11.52
N VAL A 164 10.25 8.78 10.84
CA VAL A 164 9.75 7.43 10.62
C VAL A 164 9.99 7.08 9.16
N LEU A 165 10.70 5.98 8.92
CA LEU A 165 10.93 5.43 7.59
C LEU A 165 10.06 4.19 7.43
N GLU A 166 9.28 4.15 6.35
CA GLU A 166 8.36 3.06 6.02
C GLU A 166 8.74 2.43 4.68
N ASP A 167 8.70 1.10 4.61
CA ASP A 167 8.76 0.34 3.37
C ASP A 167 7.50 -0.53 3.22
N LEU A 168 7.44 -1.34 2.16
CA LEU A 168 6.28 -2.21 1.90
C LEU A 168 6.02 -3.26 3.00
N GLU A 169 6.97 -3.48 3.90
CA GLU A 169 6.96 -4.60 4.86
C GLU A 169 6.94 -4.11 6.32
N GLY A 170 7.28 -2.85 6.59
CA GLY A 170 7.19 -2.27 7.93
C GLY A 170 7.73 -0.85 8.06
N ALA A 171 7.76 -0.36 9.30
CA ALA A 171 8.24 0.98 9.64
C ALA A 171 9.28 0.93 10.78
N ILE A 172 10.22 1.87 10.77
CA ILE A 172 11.25 2.01 11.80
C ILE A 172 11.52 3.48 12.13
N GLU A 173 11.76 3.76 13.41
CA GLU A 173 12.17 5.09 13.87
C GLU A 173 13.66 5.31 13.54
N VAL A 174 13.95 6.45 12.91
CA VAL A 174 15.28 6.87 12.50
C VAL A 174 15.69 8.12 13.24
N MET A 175 16.84 8.06 13.93
CA MET A 175 17.43 9.19 14.64
C MET A 175 18.51 9.85 13.80
N LEU A 176 18.29 11.12 13.44
CA LEU A 176 19.25 11.96 12.70
C LEU A 176 19.90 12.95 13.66
N PHE A 177 21.04 12.56 14.23
CA PHE A 177 21.82 13.43 15.12
C PHE A 177 22.40 14.65 14.37
N PRO A 178 22.79 15.73 15.07
CA PRO A 178 23.12 17.01 14.44
C PRO A 178 24.11 16.95 13.27
N ALA A 179 25.14 16.11 13.37
CA ALA A 179 26.14 15.95 12.32
C ALA A 179 25.53 15.47 10.99
N VAL A 180 24.59 14.53 11.04
CA VAL A 180 23.90 13.99 9.86
C VAL A 180 22.76 14.92 9.46
N TYR A 181 22.01 15.44 10.43
CA TYR A 181 20.89 16.35 10.18
C TYR A 181 21.33 17.58 9.38
N GLN A 182 22.47 18.20 9.70
CA GLN A 182 22.96 19.36 8.95
C GLN A 182 23.28 19.05 7.48
N GLN A 183 23.66 17.82 7.16
CA GLN A 183 23.98 17.40 5.79
C GLN A 183 22.72 17.13 4.95
N CYS A 184 21.65 16.64 5.59
CA CYS A 184 20.43 16.21 4.90
C CYS A 184 19.19 17.06 5.20
N ALA A 185 19.31 18.19 5.92
CA ALA A 185 18.18 18.99 6.38
C ALA A 185 17.22 19.43 5.26
N THR A 186 17.75 19.70 4.06
CA THR A 186 16.95 20.12 2.89
C THR A 186 16.20 18.97 2.23
N GLN A 187 16.69 17.74 2.40
CA GLN A 187 16.10 16.51 1.85
C GLN A 187 15.14 15.84 2.83
N LEU A 188 15.15 16.26 4.11
CA LEU A 188 14.33 15.70 5.17
C LEU A 188 12.94 16.34 5.20
N ALA A 189 12.06 15.79 4.36
CA ALA A 189 10.65 16.14 4.26
C ALA A 189 9.78 14.87 4.32
N GLU A 190 8.55 15.04 4.79
CA GLU A 190 7.52 13.98 4.70
C GLU A 190 7.22 13.67 3.23
N ASP A 191 6.74 12.45 2.97
CA ASP A 191 6.44 11.91 1.64
C ASP A 191 7.64 11.88 0.68
N THR A 192 8.86 11.87 1.21
CA THR A 192 10.09 11.76 0.42
C THR A 192 10.67 10.36 0.48
N VAL A 193 10.99 9.78 -0.68
CA VAL A 193 11.68 8.49 -0.78
C VAL A 193 13.17 8.70 -0.54
N VAL A 194 13.75 7.94 0.38
CA VAL A 194 15.16 8.06 0.78
C VAL A 194 15.80 6.69 1.01
N LEU A 195 17.12 6.66 0.86
CA LEU A 195 18.00 5.59 1.32
C LEU A 195 18.76 6.10 2.54
N ILE A 196 18.73 5.35 3.62
CA ILE A 196 19.40 5.68 4.88
C ILE A 196 20.39 4.58 5.20
N ARG A 197 21.67 4.96 5.25
CA ARG A 197 22.70 4.13 5.87
C ARG A 197 22.74 4.46 7.34
N GLY A 198 22.50 3.47 8.19
CA GLY A 198 22.39 3.69 9.62
C GLY A 198 22.86 2.50 10.44
N ARG A 199 23.09 2.76 11.72
CA ARG A 199 23.43 1.73 12.70
C ARG A 199 22.17 1.32 13.46
N VAL A 200 21.89 0.03 13.51
CA VAL A 200 20.78 -0.51 14.30
C VAL A 200 21.10 -0.38 15.78
N ASP A 201 20.16 0.18 16.54
CA ASP A 201 20.21 0.31 18.00
C ASP A 201 19.04 -0.48 18.60
N ARG A 202 19.35 -1.55 19.33
CA ARG A 202 18.37 -2.44 19.98
C ARG A 202 18.34 -2.28 21.50
N ARG A 203 18.77 -1.14 22.04
CA ARG A 203 18.83 -0.93 23.50
C ARG A 203 17.46 -0.73 24.15
N GLU A 204 16.46 -0.31 23.37
CA GLU A 204 15.07 -0.14 23.80
C GLU A 204 14.20 -1.32 23.32
N ASP A 205 12.95 -1.41 23.81
CA ASP A 205 11.99 -2.46 23.42
C ASP A 205 11.72 -2.47 21.90
N ALA A 206 11.74 -1.31 21.25
CA ALA A 206 11.60 -1.18 19.81
C ALA A 206 12.97 -0.82 19.19
N PRO A 207 13.44 -1.56 18.17
CA PRO A 207 14.71 -1.24 17.51
C PRO A 207 14.60 0.08 16.77
N LYS A 208 15.67 0.88 16.86
CA LYS A 208 15.79 2.17 16.18
C LYS A 208 16.96 2.15 15.23
N LEU A 209 16.95 3.03 14.25
CA LEU A 209 18.06 3.23 13.34
C LEU A 209 18.73 4.57 13.61
N VAL A 210 20.02 4.55 13.97
CA VAL A 210 20.81 5.78 14.07
C VAL A 210 21.37 6.10 12.68
N ALA A 211 20.83 7.13 12.03
CA ALA A 211 21.28 7.51 10.70
C ALA A 211 22.75 7.95 10.72
N MET A 212 23.51 7.45 9.74
CA MET A 212 24.87 7.87 9.46
C MET A 212 24.93 8.71 8.18
N GLU A 213 24.09 8.38 7.20
CA GLU A 213 24.02 9.07 5.91
C GLU A 213 22.60 8.92 5.34
N LEU A 214 22.11 9.96 4.66
CA LEU A 214 20.84 9.97 3.96
C LEU A 214 21.10 10.38 2.52
N THR A 215 20.59 9.59 1.58
CA THR A 215 20.65 9.86 0.14
C THR A 215 19.25 9.78 -0.45
N VAL A 216 18.86 10.75 -1.26
CA VAL A 216 17.65 10.62 -2.09
C VAL A 216 18.03 9.82 -3.34
N PRO A 217 17.46 8.63 -3.58
CA PRO A 217 17.71 7.90 -4.80
C PRO A 217 17.26 8.73 -6.00
N ASP A 218 18.08 8.73 -7.06
CA ASP A 218 17.65 9.31 -8.32
C ASP A 218 16.58 8.42 -8.96
N LEU A 219 15.33 8.79 -8.74
CA LEU A 219 14.16 8.11 -9.29
C LEU A 219 14.06 8.28 -10.82
N ALA A 220 14.84 9.18 -11.42
CA ALA A 220 14.89 9.34 -12.88
C ALA A 220 15.78 8.28 -13.55
N ASP A 221 16.91 7.91 -12.92
CA ASP A 221 18.03 7.18 -13.54
C ASP A 221 18.37 5.79 -12.93
N GLY A 222 17.59 5.28 -11.97
CA GLY A 222 17.74 3.89 -11.51
C GLY A 222 17.39 2.87 -12.62
N PRO A 223 18.04 1.68 -12.68
CA PRO A 223 17.73 0.67 -13.68
C PRO A 223 16.28 0.26 -13.50
N ARG A 224 15.37 0.78 -14.34
CA ARG A 224 13.98 0.41 -14.25
C ARG A 224 13.91 -1.09 -14.50
N GLY A 225 13.17 -1.81 -13.64
CA GLY A 225 12.83 -3.19 -13.93
C GLY A 225 12.34 -3.32 -15.38
N PRO A 226 12.42 -4.52 -15.97
CA PRO A 226 12.13 -4.70 -17.39
C PRO A 226 10.78 -4.05 -17.74
N VAL A 227 10.72 -3.26 -18.81
CA VAL A 227 9.48 -2.68 -19.30
C VAL A 227 8.57 -3.83 -19.70
N ILE A 228 7.52 -4.06 -18.90
CA ILE A 228 6.55 -5.12 -19.15
C ILE A 228 5.48 -4.59 -20.10
N VAL A 229 5.42 -5.18 -21.28
CA VAL A 229 4.41 -4.88 -22.30
C VAL A 229 3.42 -6.02 -22.33
N THR A 230 2.16 -5.76 -22.01
CA THR A 230 1.10 -6.77 -22.03
C THR A 230 0.36 -6.76 -23.36
N LEU A 231 0.26 -7.93 -24.00
CA LEU A 231 -0.42 -8.13 -25.28
C LEU A 231 -1.29 -9.38 -25.22
N ALA A 232 -2.56 -9.26 -25.61
CA ALA A 232 -3.42 -10.43 -25.79
C ALA A 232 -2.90 -11.29 -26.95
N ALA A 233 -2.75 -12.59 -26.73
CA ALA A 233 -2.16 -13.52 -27.70
C ALA A 233 -2.92 -13.54 -29.04
N ASN A 234 -4.25 -13.31 -29.01
CA ASN A 234 -5.08 -13.17 -30.21
C ASN A 234 -4.80 -11.90 -31.03
N ARG A 235 -4.17 -10.87 -30.44
CA ARG A 235 -3.74 -9.64 -31.10
C ARG A 235 -2.26 -9.67 -31.50
N CYS A 236 -1.53 -10.71 -31.11
CA CYS A 236 -0.13 -10.93 -31.48
C CYS A 236 -0.03 -11.38 -32.95
N THR A 237 -0.21 -10.44 -33.86
CA THR A 237 -0.13 -10.66 -35.31
C THR A 237 1.17 -10.09 -35.86
N PRO A 238 1.71 -10.62 -36.99
CA PRO A 238 2.95 -10.11 -37.58
C PRO A 238 3.00 -8.58 -37.76
N PRO A 239 1.94 -7.89 -38.24
CA PRO A 239 1.96 -6.44 -38.40
C PRO A 239 2.10 -5.68 -37.06
N VAL A 240 1.46 -6.18 -36.00
CA VAL A 240 1.54 -5.57 -34.66
C VAL A 240 2.93 -5.79 -34.07
N VAL A 241 3.51 -6.97 -34.27
CA VAL A 241 4.86 -7.29 -33.81
C VAL A 241 5.90 -6.43 -34.51
N ASP A 242 5.79 -6.22 -35.82
CA ASP A 242 6.72 -5.37 -36.56
C ASP A 242 6.59 -3.90 -36.14
N ARG A 243 5.35 -3.43 -35.93
CA ARG A 243 5.13 -2.08 -35.41
C ARG A 243 5.65 -1.89 -33.97
N LEU A 244 5.55 -2.93 -33.14
CA LEU A 244 6.14 -2.92 -31.80
C LEU A 244 7.67 -2.83 -31.87
N LYS A 245 8.32 -3.60 -32.76
CA LYS A 245 9.77 -3.49 -32.98
C LYS A 245 10.18 -2.08 -33.40
N GLU A 246 9.42 -1.45 -34.30
CA GLU A 246 9.68 -0.06 -34.73
C GLU A 246 9.60 0.92 -33.56
N VAL A 247 8.58 0.80 -32.71
CA VAL A 247 8.41 1.65 -31.51
C VAL A 247 9.58 1.43 -30.53
N LEU A 248 9.95 0.18 -30.25
CA LEU A 248 11.08 -0.10 -29.35
C LEU A 248 12.41 0.42 -29.93
N ALA A 249 12.64 0.25 -31.23
CA ALA A 249 13.84 0.74 -31.90
C ALA A 249 13.94 2.28 -31.94
N ALA A 250 12.81 2.98 -31.90
CA ALA A 250 12.78 4.45 -31.86
C ALA A 250 13.17 5.02 -30.48
N HIS A 251 13.15 4.21 -29.42
CA HIS A 251 13.45 4.64 -28.04
C HIS A 251 14.56 3.79 -27.39
N PRO A 252 15.79 3.75 -27.95
CA PRO A 252 16.86 2.91 -27.43
C PRO A 252 17.26 3.29 -26.00
N GLY A 253 17.64 2.31 -25.18
CA GLY A 253 18.13 2.55 -23.83
C GLY A 253 18.68 1.30 -23.14
N SER A 254 18.80 1.37 -21.82
CA SER A 254 19.45 0.34 -20.99
C SER A 254 18.48 -0.69 -20.41
N CYS A 255 17.17 -0.41 -20.37
CA CYS A 255 16.17 -1.25 -19.72
C CYS A 255 15.74 -2.41 -20.62
N GLU A 256 15.64 -3.61 -20.03
CA GLU A 256 15.11 -4.79 -20.72
C GLU A 256 13.62 -4.65 -21.01
N VAL A 257 13.11 -5.38 -22.01
CA VAL A 257 11.68 -5.39 -22.34
C VAL A 257 11.17 -6.82 -22.23
N HIS A 258 10.12 -7.01 -21.46
CA HIS A 258 9.43 -8.29 -21.29
C HIS A 258 8.04 -8.21 -21.93
N LEU A 259 7.76 -9.08 -22.90
CA LEU A 259 6.45 -9.19 -23.52
C LEU A 259 5.62 -10.23 -22.76
N ARG A 260 4.55 -9.78 -22.09
CA ARG A 260 3.57 -10.63 -21.41
C ARG A 260 2.42 -10.94 -22.37
N LEU A 261 2.38 -12.17 -22.87
CA LEU A 261 1.31 -12.67 -23.74
C LEU A 261 0.19 -13.31 -22.92
N LEU A 262 -1.03 -12.79 -23.07
CA LEU A 262 -2.23 -13.31 -22.41
C LEU A 262 -3.02 -14.23 -23.36
N SER A 263 -3.06 -15.52 -23.08
CA SER A 263 -3.81 -16.52 -23.85
C SER A 263 -4.86 -17.20 -22.97
N GLY A 264 -5.97 -16.51 -22.72
CA GLY A 264 -7.03 -16.98 -21.83
C GLY A 264 -6.50 -17.15 -20.40
N ALA A 265 -6.52 -18.38 -19.89
CA ALA A 265 -6.03 -18.71 -18.54
C ALA A 265 -4.49 -18.85 -18.43
N ARG A 266 -3.76 -18.75 -19.55
CA ARG A 266 -2.29 -18.87 -19.56
C ARG A 266 -1.62 -17.54 -19.85
N THR A 267 -0.61 -17.22 -19.07
CA THR A 267 0.26 -16.07 -19.26
C THR A 267 1.66 -16.56 -19.62
N THR A 268 2.21 -16.10 -20.74
CA THR A 268 3.58 -16.40 -21.16
C THR A 268 4.38 -15.11 -21.16
N VAL A 269 5.50 -15.08 -20.44
CA VAL A 269 6.40 -13.93 -20.41
C VAL A 269 7.63 -14.24 -21.26
N LEU A 270 7.87 -13.41 -22.27
CA LEU A 270 9.01 -13.52 -23.18
C LEU A 270 9.97 -12.37 -22.91
N ARG A 271 11.22 -12.68 -22.59
CA ARG A 271 12.30 -11.69 -22.58
C ARG A 271 12.70 -11.39 -24.01
N LEU A 272 12.61 -10.13 -24.42
CA LEU A 272 13.02 -9.72 -25.76
C LEU A 272 14.54 -9.64 -25.87
N ASP A 273 15.02 -9.66 -27.12
CA ASP A 273 16.45 -9.61 -27.46
C ASP A 273 17.11 -8.33 -26.91
N GLU A 274 18.41 -8.38 -26.64
CA GLU A 274 19.18 -7.24 -26.13
C GLU A 274 19.16 -6.02 -27.05
N ARG A 275 18.95 -6.23 -28.36
CA ARG A 275 18.78 -5.16 -29.35
C ARG A 275 17.49 -4.37 -29.18
N MET A 276 16.56 -4.86 -28.37
CA MET A 276 15.25 -4.25 -28.10
C MET A 276 15.18 -3.62 -26.70
N ARG A 277 16.33 -3.31 -26.09
CA ARG A 277 16.39 -2.54 -24.84
C ARG A 277 15.99 -1.08 -25.09
N VAL A 278 15.25 -0.51 -24.14
CA VAL A 278 14.63 0.81 -24.31
C VAL A 278 14.90 1.74 -23.14
N SER A 279 14.76 3.04 -23.40
CA SER A 279 14.72 4.04 -22.33
C SER A 279 13.26 4.28 -21.94
N PRO A 280 12.85 4.00 -20.70
CA PRO A 280 11.48 4.19 -20.25
C PRO A 280 11.17 5.69 -20.15
N SER A 281 10.62 6.24 -21.22
CA SER A 281 10.26 7.66 -21.32
C SER A 281 8.74 7.83 -21.43
N PRO A 282 8.17 8.99 -21.02
CA PRO A 282 6.76 9.29 -21.26
C PRO A 282 6.36 9.17 -22.73
N SER A 283 7.28 9.47 -23.66
CA SER A 283 7.09 9.28 -25.11
C SER A 283 6.97 7.82 -25.50
N LEU A 284 7.87 6.94 -25.01
CA LEU A 284 7.76 5.50 -25.24
C LEU A 284 6.43 4.95 -24.70
N MET A 285 6.05 5.38 -23.49
CA MET A 285 4.79 4.96 -22.86
C MET A 285 3.57 5.41 -23.67
N GLY A 286 3.61 6.61 -24.24
CA GLY A 286 2.58 7.12 -25.15
C GLY A 286 2.45 6.28 -26.42
N ASP A 287 3.58 5.99 -27.07
CA ASP A 287 3.61 5.22 -28.32
C ASP A 287 3.14 3.77 -28.13
N LEU A 288 3.54 3.12 -27.03
CA LEU A 288 3.08 1.78 -26.66
C LEU A 288 1.57 1.76 -26.38
N LYS A 289 1.03 2.76 -25.66
CA LYS A 289 -0.42 2.89 -25.42
C LYS A 289 -1.20 3.13 -26.72
N ALA A 290 -0.66 3.93 -27.64
CA ALA A 290 -1.27 4.15 -28.94
C ALA A 290 -1.35 2.87 -29.78
N LEU A 291 -0.31 2.04 -29.72
CA LEU A 291 -0.24 0.78 -30.48
C LEU A 291 -1.10 -0.34 -29.87
N LEU A 292 -0.97 -0.57 -28.56
CA LEU A 292 -1.49 -1.76 -27.90
C LEU A 292 -2.73 -1.48 -27.04
N GLY A 293 -2.97 -0.22 -26.68
CA GLY A 293 -4.07 0.25 -25.82
C GLY A 293 -3.59 0.63 -24.42
N ALA A 294 -4.42 1.36 -23.66
CA ALA A 294 -4.04 1.89 -22.34
C ALA A 294 -3.63 0.81 -21.32
N ALA A 295 -4.18 -0.40 -21.42
CA ALA A 295 -3.91 -1.53 -20.52
C ALA A 295 -2.62 -2.31 -20.85
N CYS A 296 -1.84 -1.89 -21.85
CA CYS A 296 -0.60 -2.59 -22.22
C CYS A 296 0.56 -2.31 -21.25
N LEU A 297 0.47 -1.23 -20.49
CA LEU A 297 1.48 -0.74 -19.56
C LEU A 297 0.84 -0.64 -18.18
N GLY A 298 1.16 -1.61 -17.33
CA GLY A 298 0.51 -1.84 -16.05
C GLY A 298 0.68 -3.30 -15.68
N GLY A 299 1.51 -3.54 -14.66
CA GLY A 299 1.53 -4.79 -13.91
C GLY A 299 0.49 -4.73 -12.83
#